data_AF-A0A7C3CXC0-F1
#
_entry.id   AF-A0A7C3CXC0-F1
#
_cell.length_a   1.000
_cell.length_b   1.000
_cell.length_c   1.000
_cell.angle_alpha   90.00
_cell.angle_beta   90.00
_cell.angle_gamma   90.00
#
_symmetry.space_group_name_H-M   'P 1'
#
loop_
_entity.id
_entity.type
_entity.pdbx_description
1 polymer ?
#
loop_
_entity_poly.entity_id
_entity_poly.type
_entity_poly.pdbx_seq_one_letter_code
_entity_poly.pdbx_strand_id
1 'polypeptide(L)' 'ERVGFFNPCAKGQEVRLNVNAERVEHWISKGATTSERVAKLIKDSQAA' A
#
# COMPACT_ATOMS: atom_id res chain seq x y z
N GLU A 1 -5.09 0.31 -12.70
CA GLU A 1 -4.29 -0.87 -12.33
C GLU A 1 -4.49 -1.18 -10.86
N ARG A 2 -4.48 -2.45 -10.45
CA ARG A 2 -4.51 -2.84 -9.04
C ARG A 2 -3.09 -3.17 -8.57
N VAL A 3 -2.57 -2.37 -7.64
CA VAL A 3 -1.20 -2.50 -7.10
C VAL A 3 -1.15 -3.13 -5.69
N GLY A 4 -2.29 -3.57 -5.16
CA GLY A 4 -2.36 -4.19 -3.84
C GLY A 4 -3.78 -4.29 -3.27
N PHE A 5 -3.85 -4.54 -1.96
CA PHE A 5 -5.06 -4.47 -1.15
C PHE A 5 -4.75 -4.18 0.31
N PHE A 6 -5.73 -3.63 1.02
CA PHE A 6 -5.70 -3.41 2.46
C PHE A 6 -6.96 -4.01 3.09
N ASN A 7 -6.79 -4.92 4.04
CA ASN A 7 -7.85 -5.49 4.86
C ASN A 7 -7.72 -4.95 6.30
N PRO A 8 -8.53 -3.96 6.71
CA PRO A 8 -8.47 -3.40 8.06
C PRO A 8 -8.89 -4.40 9.15
N CYS A 9 -9.62 -5.46 8.80
CA CYS A 9 -10.19 -6.44 9.72
C CYS A 9 -9.46 -7.79 9.69
N ALA A 10 -8.27 -7.87 9.07
CA ALA A 10 -7.48 -9.10 9.04
C ALA A 10 -7.20 -9.63 10.45
N LYS A 11 -7.43 -10.94 10.67
CA LYS A 11 -7.24 -11.60 11.96
C LYS A 11 -6.29 -12.79 11.85
N GLY A 12 -5.61 -13.10 12.95
CA GLY A 12 -4.71 -14.25 13.00
C GLY A 12 -3.56 -14.12 12.00
N GLN A 13 -3.50 -15.04 11.04
CA GLN A 13 -2.45 -15.11 10.02
C GLN A 13 -2.84 -14.44 8.68
N GLU A 14 -4.01 -13.79 8.62
CA GLU A 14 -4.44 -13.11 7.40
C GLU A 14 -3.58 -11.88 7.08
N VAL A 15 -3.31 -11.68 5.79
CA VAL A 15 -2.50 -10.53 5.34
C VAL A 15 -3.32 -9.25 5.41
N ARG A 16 -2.93 -8.36 6.34
CA ARG A 16 -3.59 -7.07 6.57
C ARG A 16 -3.36 -6.07 5.43
N LEU A 17 -2.17 -6.06 4.87
CA LEU A 17 -1.77 -5.14 3.80
C LEU A 17 -0.83 -5.89 2.88
N ASN A 18 -1.12 -5.87 1.58
CA ASN A 18 -0.19 -6.32 0.57
C ASN A 18 -0.18 -5.28 -0.54
N VAL A 19 0.98 -4.66 -0.77
CA VAL A 19 1.14 -3.62 -1.77
C VAL A 19 2.46 -3.85 -2.51
N ASN A 20 2.42 -3.73 -3.83
CA ASN A 20 3.62 -3.78 -4.64
C ASN A 20 4.28 -2.39 -4.63
N ALA A 21 5.36 -2.26 -3.85
CA ALA A 21 6.09 -1.00 -3.69
C ALA A 21 6.64 -0.46 -5.01
N GLU A 22 7.20 -1.33 -5.86
CA GLU A 22 7.78 -0.93 -7.16
C GLU A 22 6.73 -0.30 -8.08
N ARG A 23 5.52 -0.88 -8.12
CA ARG A 23 4.43 -0.35 -8.94
C ARG A 23 3.90 0.96 -8.37
N VAL A 24 3.81 1.09 -7.05
CA VAL A 24 3.41 2.34 -6.41
C VAL A 24 4.40 3.45 -6.72
N GLU A 25 5.71 3.20 -6.55
CA GLU A 25 6.77 4.16 -6.87
C GLU A 25 6.77 4.57 -8.34
N HIS A 26 6.55 3.61 -9.25
CA HIS A 26 6.42 3.89 -10.68
C HIS A 26 5.25 4.81 -11.01
N TRP A 27 4.11 4.66 -10.35
CA TRP A 27 2.98 5.56 -10.57
C TRP A 27 3.20 6.92 -9.92
N ILE A 28 3.81 6.97 -8.74
CA ILE A 28 4.18 8.23 -8.08
C ILE A 28 5.19 9.01 -8.94
N SER A 29 6.19 8.34 -9.52
CA SER A 29 7.19 8.97 -10.40
C SER A 29 6.58 9.50 -11.70
N LYS A 30 5.44 8.93 -12.13
CA LYS A 30 4.62 9.44 -13.23
C LYS A 30 3.68 10.59 -12.84
N GLY A 31 3.69 11.02 -11.57
CA GLY A 31 2.86 12.12 -11.06
C GLY A 31 1.53 11.70 -10.43
N ALA A 32 1.32 10.41 -10.17
CA ALA A 32 0.15 9.97 -9.40
C ALA A 32 0.27 10.44 -7.95
N THR A 33 -0.83 10.96 -7.40
CA THR A 33 -0.93 11.35 -6.00
C THR A 33 -1.65 10.29 -5.19
N THR A 34 -1.10 9.95 -4.02
CA THR A 34 -1.73 9.03 -3.07
C THR A 34 -2.61 9.81 -2.09
N SER A 35 -3.74 9.24 -1.67
CA SER A 35 -4.51 9.79 -0.56
C SER A 35 -3.77 9.64 0.77
N GLU A 36 -4.09 10.47 1.77
CA GLU A 36 -3.42 10.48 3.08
C GLU A 36 -3.40 9.10 3.75
N ARG A 37 -4.51 8.36 3.65
CA ARG A 37 -4.63 7.02 4.23
C ARG A 37 -3.72 6.02 3.52
N VAL A 38 -3.61 6.08 2.19
CA VAL A 38 -2.76 5.19 1.40
C VAL A 38 -1.28 5.52 1.63
N ALA A 39 -0.91 6.79 1.73
CA ALA A 39 0.44 7.21 2.07
C ALA A 39 0.90 6.64 3.42
N LYS A 40 0.00 6.68 4.43
CA LYS A 40 0.28 6.07 5.74
C LYS A 40 0.46 4.56 5.63
N LEU A 41 -0.40 3.86 4.88
CA LEU A 41 -0.29 2.41 4.69
C LEU A 41 1.01 2.01 3.98
N ILE A 42 1.43 2.74 2.95
CA ILE A 42 2.71 2.50 2.27
C ILE A 42 3.87 2.65 3.25
N LYS A 43 3.86 3.71 4.06
CA LYS A 43 4.88 3.94 5.09
C LYS A 43 4.91 2.83 6.14
N ASP A 44 3.73 2.44 6.65
CA ASP A 44 3.58 1.35 7.61
C ASP A 44 4.08 0.01 7.02
N SER A 45 3.89 -0.21 5.71
CA SER A 45 4.38 -1.41 5.00
C SER A 45 5.89 -1.45 4.81
N GLN A 46 6.57 -0.30 4.75
CA GLN A 46 8.03 -0.21 4.61
C GLN A 46 8.76 -0.30 5.96
N ALA A 47 8.05 -0.07 7.07
CA ALA A 47 8.62 -0.08 8.41
C ALA A 47 8.56 -1.45 9.11
N ALA A 48 7.84 -2.42 8.52
CA ALA A 48 7.71 -3.80 9.01
C ALA A 48 8.73 -4.71 8.31
#